data_AF-A0A139MTV9-F1
#
_entry.id   AF-A0A139MTV9-F1
#
_cell.length_a   1.000
_cell.length_b   1.000
_cell.length_c   1.000
_cell.angle_alpha   90.00
_cell.angle_beta   90.00
_cell.angle_gamma   90.00
#
_symmetry.space_group_name_H-M   'P 1'
#
loop_
_entity.id
_entity.type
_entity.pdbx_description
1 polymer ?
#
loop_
_entity_poly.entity_id
_entity_poly.type
_entity_poly.pdbx_seq_one_letter_code
_entity_poly.pdbx_strand_id
1 'polypeptide(L)'
;MADNTYKFINPYTFLPIKDEAPNRTNLRKGSLSGRIHCKLSIESPTFIPNTSKTFEEKFDKDTLKGQDFFSYQDLSKESQFPSNVPEDPRIPGSEIRGMIRNVYEQLTNSCLSVIDEKNLTHMRISLSKEPGLWNRKENTLIGCERRKISKAEIKSRYYKSGERICYGNSYKVGHVIVGEYFSKNKKKSESLFYPKEIYQKFKHNEQEINLYEATYQEIESIPKDSTDACFLIQPNDIVRFEKVLEEYGKKNAHRDYAEAYFNVDKNPILPVFYTQVDGVLYMSPACITREVFNHTISEILRDNHSGHQPCDGAGDQWCPACCLFGKIGQDGEGHALASRLRFCDSEPIREAEFEAPLVLPILGEPHYSATEFYLQPPKDGNTRFWNYDYHIKGRTADTNISHADRESYTPRLAGRKVYWLGQDTHAKDKDNKNNYKMRNKVRCLTKGNCEFDIFFEDVTEEELKLLLWCIRLEPDSDCFHRIGRGKPFGMGKVKIIVEGLDEITYSLDENHKLKRNIKSDYEGISYSDEQKAIMKHLSSYMKVINDTIDYPRLEENGPIYEWFANNKGKNLGKVYIREILAPYPETGVVSRDN
;
A
#
# COMPACT_ATOMS: atom_id res chain seq x y z
N MET A 1 7.46 29.45 -23.23
CA MET A 1 7.25 28.57 -22.06
C MET A 1 8.50 27.73 -21.93
N ALA A 2 9.18 27.78 -20.79
CA ALA A 2 10.41 27.03 -20.59
C ALA A 2 10.15 25.53 -20.76
N ASP A 3 10.98 24.90 -21.58
CA ASP A 3 11.05 23.46 -21.80
C ASP A 3 11.51 22.80 -20.50
N ASN A 4 10.59 22.62 -19.55
CA ASN A 4 10.81 21.92 -18.28
C ASN A 4 10.86 20.41 -18.53
N THR A 5 11.82 19.95 -19.33
CA THR A 5 12.24 18.55 -19.39
C THR A 5 13.13 18.24 -18.18
N TYR A 6 12.56 18.39 -16.97
CA TYR A 6 13.17 17.80 -15.77
C TYR A 6 13.07 16.27 -15.92
N LYS A 7 14.20 15.63 -16.23
CA LYS A 7 14.33 14.17 -16.25
C LYS A 7 14.14 13.65 -14.82
N PHE A 8 12.97 13.07 -14.54
CA PHE A 8 12.60 12.58 -13.21
C PHE A 8 12.75 11.05 -13.11
N ILE A 9 13.55 10.57 -12.15
CA ILE A 9 13.57 9.15 -11.75
C ILE A 9 12.43 8.95 -10.76
N ASN A 10 11.55 7.97 -10.99
CA ASN A 10 10.49 7.65 -10.03
C ASN A 10 11.12 7.09 -8.74
N PRO A 11 11.04 7.81 -7.60
CA PRO A 11 11.68 7.37 -6.38
C PRO A 11 10.92 6.20 -5.73
N TYR A 12 9.66 5.97 -6.11
CA TYR A 12 8.84 4.84 -5.69
C TYR A 12 9.13 3.64 -6.58
N THR A 13 10.26 3.00 -6.28
CA THR A 13 10.77 1.89 -7.07
C THR A 13 10.32 0.56 -6.48
N PHE A 14 9.92 -0.33 -7.37
CA PHE A 14 9.43 -1.65 -7.02
C PHE A 14 10.22 -2.69 -7.81
N LEU A 15 10.71 -3.70 -7.11
CA LEU A 15 11.22 -4.91 -7.73
C LEU A 15 10.02 -5.78 -8.16
N PRO A 16 9.82 -6.06 -9.46
CA PRO A 16 8.67 -6.81 -9.93
C PRO A 16 8.53 -8.16 -9.22
N ILE A 17 7.30 -8.61 -8.94
CA ILE A 17 7.07 -9.96 -8.38
C ILE A 17 7.20 -10.98 -9.51
N LYS A 18 7.86 -12.13 -9.27
CA LYS A 18 7.98 -13.19 -10.29
C LYS A 18 6.60 -13.79 -10.61
N ASP A 19 6.42 -14.23 -11.84
CA ASP A 19 5.25 -14.98 -12.31
C ASP A 19 5.23 -16.45 -11.84
N GLU A 20 5.77 -16.72 -10.66
CA GLU A 20 5.93 -18.05 -10.08
C GLU A 20 5.48 -18.04 -8.62
N ALA A 21 4.79 -19.08 -8.18
CA ALA A 21 4.32 -19.13 -6.80
C ALA A 21 5.51 -19.17 -5.81
N PRO A 22 5.38 -18.54 -4.62
CA PRO A 22 6.33 -18.78 -3.54
C PRO A 22 6.46 -20.27 -3.26
N ASN A 23 7.69 -20.77 -3.09
CA ASN A 23 7.95 -22.17 -2.77
C ASN A 23 7.51 -22.49 -1.32
N ARG A 24 6.20 -22.70 -1.14
CA ARG A 24 5.63 -23.07 0.15
C ARG A 24 5.89 -24.56 0.39
N THR A 25 6.54 -24.85 1.52
CA THR A 25 6.91 -26.21 1.93
C THR A 25 6.59 -26.40 3.42
N ASN A 26 6.43 -27.65 3.85
CA ASN A 26 6.50 -27.98 5.27
C ASN A 26 7.85 -27.53 5.84
N LEU A 27 7.87 -27.20 7.14
CA LEU A 27 9.10 -26.87 7.83
C LEU A 27 10.08 -28.05 7.75
N ARG A 28 11.19 -27.88 7.02
CA ARG A 28 12.31 -28.82 7.02
C ARG A 28 13.31 -28.37 8.09
N LYS A 29 13.54 -29.19 9.10
CA LYS A 29 14.63 -28.98 10.07
C LYS A 29 15.94 -29.43 9.43
N GLY A 30 16.89 -28.50 9.32
CA GLY A 30 18.27 -28.83 8.98
C GLY A 30 19.06 -29.29 10.20
N SER A 31 20.33 -29.62 9.98
CA SER A 31 21.24 -30.10 11.03
C SER A 31 22.12 -29.01 11.63
N LEU A 32 22.09 -27.78 11.10
CA LEU A 32 23.02 -26.73 11.48
C LEU A 32 22.39 -25.80 12.51
N SER A 33 23.04 -25.69 13.66
CA SER A 33 22.76 -24.68 14.66
C SER A 33 24.05 -23.96 15.00
N GLY A 34 24.00 -22.66 15.28
CA GLY A 34 25.22 -21.90 15.36
C GLY A 34 25.06 -20.40 15.51
N ARG A 35 26.15 -19.70 15.20
CA ARG A 35 26.28 -18.26 15.33
C ARG A 35 27.06 -17.68 14.15
N ILE A 36 26.52 -16.63 13.56
CA ILE A 36 27.20 -15.78 12.59
C ILE A 36 27.65 -14.52 13.34
N HIS A 37 28.96 -14.27 13.34
CA HIS A 37 29.55 -13.08 13.92
C HIS A 37 29.77 -12.03 12.83
N CYS A 38 29.20 -10.84 13.00
CA CYS A 38 29.15 -9.81 11.98
C CYS A 38 29.71 -8.48 12.48
N LYS A 39 30.36 -7.75 11.58
CA LYS A 39 30.75 -6.35 11.74
C LYS A 39 29.98 -5.47 10.76
N LEU A 40 29.45 -4.36 11.25
CA LEU A 40 28.71 -3.37 10.47
C LEU A 40 29.40 -2.01 10.52
N SER A 41 29.56 -1.37 9.36
CA SER A 41 30.06 0.00 9.21
C SER A 41 28.98 0.95 8.70
N ILE A 42 28.96 2.16 9.24
CA ILE A 42 28.11 3.27 8.78
C ILE A 42 28.79 3.97 7.62
N GLU A 43 28.13 4.01 6.47
CA GLU A 43 28.70 4.52 5.20
C GLU A 43 27.96 5.77 4.67
N SER A 44 26.84 6.14 5.30
CA SER A 44 26.15 7.42 5.12
C SER A 44 25.36 7.80 6.37
N PRO A 45 24.90 9.06 6.50
CA PRO A 45 24.11 9.48 7.64
C PRO A 45 22.93 8.53 7.88
N THR A 46 22.77 8.09 9.11
CA THR A 46 21.82 7.03 9.49
C THR A 46 21.01 7.49 10.69
N PHE A 47 19.68 7.33 10.61
CA PHE A 47 18.77 7.67 11.69
C PHE A 47 17.92 6.46 12.08
N ILE A 48 18.09 6.01 13.32
CA ILE A 48 17.29 4.99 13.97
C ILE A 48 16.73 5.62 15.25
N PRO A 49 15.41 5.84 15.36
CA PRO A 49 14.85 6.59 16.47
C PRO A 49 14.89 5.81 17.79
N ASN A 50 15.24 6.47 18.88
CA ASN A 50 14.90 6.02 20.22
C ASN A 50 13.39 6.20 20.45
N THR A 51 12.67 5.10 20.66
CA THR A 51 11.21 5.09 20.81
C THR A 51 10.74 5.31 22.25
N SER A 52 11.64 5.37 23.23
CA SER A 52 11.29 5.66 24.64
C SER A 52 10.67 7.04 24.83
N LYS A 53 10.97 7.99 23.93
CA LYS A 53 10.43 9.35 23.97
C LYS A 53 10.26 9.94 22.58
N THR A 54 9.12 10.61 22.38
CA THR A 54 8.97 11.64 21.35
C THR A 54 8.99 12.99 22.05
N PHE A 55 10.01 13.79 21.78
CA PHE A 55 10.13 15.15 22.29
C PHE A 55 9.22 16.09 21.51
N GLU A 56 8.65 17.07 22.19
CA GLU A 56 7.75 18.05 21.60
C GLU A 56 8.26 19.45 21.89
N GLU A 57 8.55 20.21 20.83
CA GLU A 57 8.97 21.61 20.89
C GLU A 57 7.83 22.47 20.32
N LYS A 58 7.25 23.34 21.16
CA LYS A 58 6.10 24.17 20.79
C LYS A 58 6.55 25.41 20.02
N PHE A 59 5.94 25.63 18.87
CA PHE A 59 6.00 26.84 18.08
C PHE A 59 4.60 27.49 18.05
N ASP A 60 4.51 28.81 17.82
CA ASP A 60 3.29 29.63 17.99
C ASP A 60 1.96 28.95 17.56
N LYS A 61 1.95 28.25 16.41
CA LYS A 61 0.77 27.55 15.87
C LYS A 61 0.92 26.03 15.73
N ASP A 62 2.04 25.45 16.16
CA ASP A 62 2.37 24.07 15.82
C ASP A 62 3.34 23.41 16.81
N THR A 63 3.52 22.09 16.73
CA THR A 63 4.43 21.35 17.61
C THR A 63 5.37 20.48 16.79
N LEU A 64 6.67 20.77 16.88
CA LEU A 64 7.71 19.96 16.25
C LEU A 64 7.96 18.73 17.10
N LYS A 65 7.89 17.56 16.48
CA LYS A 65 8.27 16.30 17.12
C LYS A 65 9.72 15.98 16.86
N GLY A 66 10.37 15.32 17.81
CA GLY A 66 11.74 14.86 17.64
C GLY A 66 12.03 13.57 18.38
N GLN A 67 12.96 12.79 17.83
CA GLN A 67 13.47 11.58 18.47
C GLN A 67 14.98 11.56 18.31
N ASP A 68 15.67 11.22 19.40
CA ASP A 68 17.12 11.06 19.37
C ASP A 68 17.50 9.72 18.71
N PHE A 69 18.79 9.50 18.45
CA PHE A 69 19.26 8.22 17.95
C PHE A 69 19.16 7.12 19.02
N PHE A 70 18.91 5.89 18.61
CA PHE A 70 18.68 4.76 19.51
C PHE A 70 19.91 4.41 20.36
N SER A 71 19.66 4.29 21.67
CA SER A 71 20.51 3.63 22.65
C SER A 71 19.60 2.99 23.70
N TYR A 72 20.19 2.25 24.65
CA TYR A 72 19.42 1.71 25.79
C TYR A 72 19.06 2.75 26.84
N GLN A 73 19.44 4.01 26.65
CA GLN A 73 19.02 5.09 27.52
C GLN A 73 17.50 5.27 27.42
N ASP A 74 16.82 5.17 28.57
CA ASP A 74 15.41 5.51 28.69
C ASP A 74 15.25 7.03 28.79
N LEU A 75 14.78 7.65 27.72
CA LEU A 75 14.55 9.09 27.61
C LEU A 75 13.14 9.50 28.08
N SER A 76 12.33 8.58 28.62
CA SER A 76 10.94 8.85 28.99
C SER A 76 10.80 10.00 30.00
N LYS A 77 11.76 10.08 30.93
CA LYS A 77 11.85 11.10 31.99
C LYS A 77 12.46 12.42 31.52
N GLU A 78 13.08 12.46 30.36
CA GLU A 78 13.68 13.68 29.82
C GLU A 78 12.59 14.66 29.36
N SER A 79 12.81 15.94 29.68
CA SER A 79 11.87 17.02 29.37
C SER A 79 12.19 17.73 28.06
N GLN A 80 13.45 17.69 27.62
CA GLN A 80 13.95 18.38 26.43
C GLN A 80 14.75 17.41 25.56
N PHE A 81 14.82 17.73 24.26
CA PHE A 81 15.64 16.97 23.32
C PHE A 81 17.12 17.02 23.78
N PRO A 82 17.82 15.87 23.91
CA PRO A 82 19.17 15.84 24.47
C PRO A 82 20.15 16.71 23.70
N SER A 83 20.91 17.54 24.42
CA SER A 83 22.00 18.33 23.83
C SER A 83 23.19 17.45 23.46
N ASN A 84 23.53 16.52 24.36
CA ASN A 84 24.60 15.55 24.18
C ASN A 84 24.21 14.46 23.20
N VAL A 85 25.22 13.78 22.66
CA VAL A 85 25.01 12.56 21.87
C VAL A 85 24.55 11.42 22.80
N PRO A 86 23.83 10.42 22.28
CA PRO A 86 23.43 9.27 23.08
C PRO A 86 24.63 8.54 23.67
N GLU A 87 24.49 8.09 24.92
CA GLU A 87 25.42 7.16 25.55
C GLU A 87 25.24 5.76 24.95
N ASP A 88 26.35 5.09 24.61
CA ASP A 88 26.37 3.76 24.01
C ASP A 88 25.33 3.56 22.89
N PRO A 89 25.41 4.34 21.80
CA PRO A 89 24.48 4.21 20.68
C PRO A 89 24.58 2.82 20.05
N ARG A 90 23.45 2.25 19.64
CA ARG A 90 23.35 0.87 19.14
C ARG A 90 22.41 0.79 17.93
N ILE A 91 22.48 -0.32 17.22
CA ILE A 91 21.53 -0.69 16.18
C ILE A 91 20.65 -1.84 16.73
N PRO A 92 19.32 -1.66 16.84
CA PRO A 92 18.43 -2.74 17.25
C PRO A 92 18.50 -3.94 16.30
N GLY A 93 18.50 -5.15 16.85
CA GLY A 93 18.50 -6.41 16.12
C GLY A 93 17.25 -6.56 15.25
N SER A 94 16.14 -5.91 15.63
CA SER A 94 14.92 -5.85 14.80
C SER A 94 15.12 -5.08 13.49
N GLU A 95 15.92 -4.01 13.49
CA GLU A 95 16.23 -3.24 12.28
C GLU A 95 17.14 -4.05 11.35
N ILE A 96 18.15 -4.72 11.92
CA ILE A 96 19.05 -5.62 11.19
C ILE A 96 18.27 -6.80 10.59
N ARG A 97 17.41 -7.44 11.40
CA ARG A 97 16.53 -8.53 10.97
C ARG A 97 15.63 -8.10 9.82
N GLY A 98 14.97 -6.95 9.92
CA GLY A 98 14.06 -6.46 8.88
C GLY A 98 14.79 -6.16 7.57
N MET A 99 15.99 -5.60 7.65
CA MET A 99 16.86 -5.32 6.51
C MET A 99 17.28 -6.60 5.77
N ILE A 100 17.81 -7.59 6.49
CA ILE A 100 18.25 -8.86 5.87
C ILE A 100 17.05 -9.68 5.39
N ARG A 101 15.94 -9.71 6.14
CA ARG A 101 14.70 -10.38 5.72
C ARG A 101 14.18 -9.85 4.40
N ASN A 102 14.24 -8.53 4.17
CA ASN A 102 13.77 -7.93 2.93
C ASN A 102 14.54 -8.47 1.71
N VAL A 103 15.86 -8.57 1.81
CA VAL A 103 16.72 -9.15 0.76
C VAL A 103 16.41 -10.64 0.58
N TYR A 104 16.27 -11.38 1.68
CA TYR A 104 15.97 -12.81 1.63
C TYR A 104 14.60 -13.10 0.99
N GLU A 105 13.58 -12.28 1.29
CA GLU A 105 12.25 -12.39 0.67
C GLU A 105 12.31 -12.20 -0.86
N GLN A 106 13.15 -11.29 -1.34
CA GLN A 106 13.35 -11.03 -2.77
C GLN A 106 14.16 -12.14 -3.45
N LEU A 107 15.22 -12.63 -2.79
CA LEU A 107 16.06 -13.72 -3.30
C LEU A 107 15.27 -15.02 -3.48
N THR A 108 14.38 -15.31 -2.54
CA THR A 108 13.63 -16.58 -2.48
C THR A 108 12.23 -16.50 -3.07
N ASN A 109 11.85 -15.36 -3.67
CA ASN A 109 10.49 -15.12 -4.19
C ASN A 109 9.40 -15.47 -3.15
N SER A 110 9.62 -15.07 -1.90
CA SER A 110 8.72 -15.38 -0.78
C SER A 110 7.43 -14.56 -0.85
N CYS A 111 6.45 -14.84 0.02
CA CYS A 111 5.23 -14.04 0.12
C CYS A 111 5.50 -12.58 0.56
N LEU A 112 4.59 -11.65 0.26
CA LEU A 112 4.66 -10.26 0.74
C LEU A 112 4.10 -10.20 2.17
N SER A 113 4.96 -10.27 3.17
CA SER A 113 4.55 -10.47 4.58
C SER A 113 3.93 -9.25 5.27
N VAL A 114 4.13 -8.04 4.72
CA VAL A 114 3.67 -6.77 5.30
C VAL A 114 2.70 -6.11 4.32
N ILE A 115 1.46 -6.56 4.33
CA ILE A 115 0.37 -5.95 3.58
C ILE A 115 -0.87 -5.80 4.47
N ASP A 116 -1.78 -4.94 4.03
CA ASP A 116 -3.10 -4.87 4.58
C ASP A 116 -4.00 -5.91 3.88
N GLU A 117 -4.31 -6.99 4.60
CA GLU A 117 -5.01 -8.12 4.00
C GLU A 117 -6.52 -7.91 3.87
N LYS A 118 -7.10 -7.01 4.68
CA LYS A 118 -8.56 -6.87 4.83
C LYS A 118 -9.11 -5.57 4.27
N ASN A 119 -8.29 -4.51 4.17
CA ASN A 119 -8.80 -3.22 3.71
C ASN A 119 -9.07 -3.23 2.19
N LEU A 120 -10.29 -2.82 1.84
CA LEU A 120 -10.66 -2.59 0.46
C LEU A 120 -9.99 -1.32 -0.05
N THR A 121 -9.45 -1.42 -1.25
CA THR A 121 -8.82 -0.29 -1.92
C THR A 121 -9.90 0.68 -2.39
N HIS A 122 -9.56 1.97 -2.46
CA HIS A 122 -10.50 2.99 -2.91
C HIS A 122 -9.79 4.15 -3.60
N MET A 123 -10.49 4.81 -4.50
CA MET A 123 -9.96 5.94 -5.26
C MET A 123 -11.07 6.89 -5.70
N ARG A 124 -10.75 8.19 -5.77
CA ARG A 124 -11.65 9.17 -6.40
C ARG A 124 -11.58 9.05 -7.92
N ILE A 125 -12.73 8.80 -8.53
CA ILE A 125 -12.91 8.84 -9.97
C ILE A 125 -13.56 10.18 -10.35
N SER A 126 -12.90 10.93 -11.23
CA SER A 126 -13.36 12.26 -11.66
C SER A 126 -14.39 12.23 -12.79
N LEU A 127 -14.87 11.04 -13.16
CA LEU A 127 -15.92 10.83 -14.14
C LEU A 127 -17.28 10.78 -13.46
N SER A 128 -18.29 11.29 -14.16
CA SER A 128 -19.68 11.21 -13.73
C SER A 128 -20.14 9.76 -13.72
N LYS A 129 -20.91 9.40 -12.70
CA LYS A 129 -21.71 8.18 -12.62
C LYS A 129 -23.13 8.41 -13.14
N GLU A 130 -23.77 7.34 -13.61
CA GLU A 130 -25.17 7.38 -14.04
C GLU A 130 -26.12 7.41 -12.83
N PRO A 131 -27.28 8.07 -12.95
CA PRO A 131 -28.28 8.09 -11.90
C PRO A 131 -29.15 6.80 -11.93
N GLY A 132 -29.39 6.21 -10.76
CA GLY A 132 -30.25 5.05 -10.59
C GLY A 132 -31.14 5.14 -9.35
N LEU A 133 -32.18 4.33 -9.33
CA LEU A 133 -33.08 4.12 -8.21
C LEU A 133 -32.92 2.68 -7.73
N TRP A 134 -32.40 2.52 -6.51
CA TRP A 134 -32.20 1.23 -5.87
C TRP A 134 -33.45 0.85 -5.07
N ASN A 135 -34.16 -0.19 -5.50
CA ASN A 135 -35.14 -0.90 -4.69
C ASN A 135 -34.43 -1.83 -3.70
N ARG A 136 -34.47 -1.48 -2.43
CA ARG A 136 -33.70 -2.14 -1.37
C ARG A 136 -34.39 -3.34 -0.75
N LYS A 137 -35.68 -3.53 -1.05
CA LYS A 137 -36.41 -4.74 -0.67
C LYS A 137 -36.03 -5.91 -1.57
N GLU A 138 -35.91 -5.63 -2.86
CA GLU A 138 -35.60 -6.64 -3.89
C GLU A 138 -34.13 -6.63 -4.34
N ASN A 139 -33.33 -5.68 -3.85
CA ASN A 139 -31.95 -5.44 -4.26
C ASN A 139 -31.78 -5.25 -5.77
N THR A 140 -32.68 -4.47 -6.38
CA THR A 140 -32.66 -4.18 -7.81
C THR A 140 -32.38 -2.71 -8.05
N LEU A 141 -31.55 -2.41 -9.05
CA LEU A 141 -31.16 -1.07 -9.45
C LEU A 141 -31.72 -0.76 -10.83
N ILE A 142 -32.50 0.30 -10.93
CA ILE A 142 -33.09 0.75 -12.19
C ILE A 142 -32.43 2.07 -12.59
N GLY A 143 -31.84 2.12 -13.78
CA GLY A 143 -31.35 3.35 -14.39
C GLY A 143 -32.47 4.37 -14.55
N CYS A 144 -32.18 5.66 -14.34
CA CYS A 144 -33.22 6.69 -14.34
C CYS A 144 -32.74 8.00 -14.98
N GLU A 145 -33.58 9.04 -14.95
CA GLU A 145 -33.16 10.39 -15.32
C GLU A 145 -32.91 11.25 -14.09
N ARG A 146 -32.05 12.26 -14.26
CA ARG A 146 -31.69 13.20 -13.21
C ARG A 146 -31.93 14.64 -13.62
N ARG A 147 -32.68 15.38 -12.80
CA ARG A 147 -32.83 16.84 -12.89
C ARG A 147 -32.12 17.52 -11.72
N LYS A 148 -31.39 18.61 -12.00
CA LYS A 148 -30.87 19.47 -10.94
C LYS A 148 -32.00 20.30 -10.31
N ILE A 149 -32.08 20.31 -8.98
CA ILE A 149 -33.02 21.12 -8.20
C ILE A 149 -32.26 22.25 -7.53
N SER A 150 -32.75 23.49 -7.62
CA SER A 150 -32.05 24.64 -7.03
C SER A 150 -32.12 24.66 -5.50
N LYS A 151 -31.14 25.32 -4.85
CA LYS A 151 -31.16 25.59 -3.40
C LYS A 151 -32.45 26.30 -2.94
N ALA A 152 -33.02 27.17 -3.78
CA ALA A 152 -34.25 27.89 -3.46
C ALA A 152 -35.47 26.96 -3.40
N GLU A 153 -35.59 26.07 -4.38
CA GLU A 153 -36.68 25.09 -4.47
C GLU A 153 -36.64 24.05 -3.34
N ILE A 154 -35.45 23.68 -2.88
CA ILE A 154 -35.31 22.75 -1.75
C ILE A 154 -35.65 23.41 -0.42
N LYS A 155 -35.22 24.66 -0.22
CA LYS A 155 -35.54 25.41 1.00
C LYS A 155 -37.02 25.73 1.14
N SER A 156 -37.74 25.96 0.04
CA SER A 156 -39.16 26.27 0.09
C SER A 156 -40.03 25.05 0.42
N ARG A 157 -39.56 23.84 0.12
CA ARG A 157 -40.35 22.61 0.24
C ARG A 157 -39.80 21.59 1.26
N TYR A 158 -38.65 21.87 1.89
CA TYR A 158 -38.07 21.07 2.99
C TYR A 158 -37.90 19.57 2.68
N TYR A 159 -37.43 19.22 1.48
CA TYR A 159 -37.24 17.83 1.07
C TYR A 159 -36.16 17.09 1.88
N LYS A 160 -36.35 15.79 2.09
CA LYS A 160 -35.36 14.86 2.66
C LYS A 160 -34.79 13.90 1.62
N SER A 161 -33.60 13.37 1.88
CA SER A 161 -33.03 12.29 1.06
C SER A 161 -33.93 11.06 1.04
N GLY A 162 -34.08 10.42 -0.12
CA GLY A 162 -34.93 9.25 -0.33
C GLY A 162 -36.43 9.56 -0.49
N GLU A 163 -36.85 10.79 -0.16
CA GLU A 163 -38.27 11.18 -0.18
C GLU A 163 -38.83 11.21 -1.60
N ARG A 164 -40.00 10.59 -1.76
CA ARG A 164 -40.76 10.53 -3.01
C ARG A 164 -41.61 11.79 -3.16
N ILE A 165 -41.41 12.56 -4.24
CA ILE A 165 -42.08 13.83 -4.49
C ILE A 165 -42.61 13.94 -5.92
N CYS A 166 -43.70 14.69 -6.10
CA CYS A 166 -44.22 15.05 -7.41
C CYS A 166 -43.50 16.30 -7.94
N TYR A 167 -43.13 16.32 -9.22
CA TYR A 167 -42.50 17.47 -9.85
C TYR A 167 -43.05 17.78 -11.25
N GLY A 168 -43.08 19.07 -11.60
CA GLY A 168 -43.62 19.57 -12.87
C GLY A 168 -45.15 19.74 -12.84
N ASN A 169 -45.68 20.29 -13.94
CA ASN A 169 -47.13 20.51 -14.11
C ASN A 169 -47.89 19.24 -14.56
N SER A 170 -47.19 18.12 -14.73
CA SER A 170 -47.72 16.82 -15.16
C SER A 170 -47.06 15.68 -14.38
N TYR A 171 -47.60 15.32 -13.22
CA TYR A 171 -47.58 13.99 -12.54
C TYR A 171 -46.30 13.12 -12.51
N LYS A 172 -45.10 13.63 -12.80
CA LYS A 172 -43.87 12.82 -12.69
C LYS A 172 -43.46 12.73 -11.22
N VAL A 173 -43.38 11.50 -10.71
CA VAL A 173 -42.96 11.22 -9.34
C VAL A 173 -41.48 10.83 -9.33
N GLY A 174 -40.69 11.45 -8.47
CA GLY A 174 -39.25 11.21 -8.34
C GLY A 174 -38.78 11.16 -6.89
N HIS A 175 -37.52 10.82 -6.67
CA HIS A 175 -36.88 10.73 -5.38
C HIS A 175 -35.75 11.75 -5.24
N VAL A 176 -35.71 12.46 -4.11
CA VAL A 176 -34.72 13.51 -3.86
C VAL A 176 -33.45 12.92 -3.25
N ILE A 177 -32.30 13.45 -3.63
CA ILE A 177 -31.04 13.26 -2.90
C ILE A 177 -30.64 14.57 -2.21
N VAL A 178 -30.47 14.54 -0.89
CA VAL A 178 -29.97 15.65 -0.06
C VAL A 178 -28.67 15.19 0.58
N GLY A 179 -27.57 15.44 -0.13
CA GLY A 179 -26.26 14.93 0.24
C GLY A 179 -25.49 15.84 1.20
N GLU A 180 -25.72 17.15 1.19
CA GLU A 180 -24.93 18.06 2.05
C GLU A 180 -25.76 19.29 2.40
N TYR A 181 -25.55 19.85 3.59
CA TYR A 181 -26.12 21.13 3.97
C TYR A 181 -25.72 22.23 2.98
N PHE A 182 -26.70 23.07 2.62
CA PHE A 182 -26.45 24.25 1.79
C PHE A 182 -25.67 25.31 2.57
N SER A 183 -24.34 25.21 2.62
CA SER A 183 -23.48 26.28 3.15
C SER A 183 -23.74 27.59 2.42
N LYS A 184 -23.43 28.73 3.07
CA LYS A 184 -23.77 30.07 2.54
C LYS A 184 -23.23 30.29 1.11
N ASN A 185 -22.09 29.70 0.71
CA ASN A 185 -21.43 30.03 -0.57
C ASN A 185 -20.95 28.87 -1.48
N LYS A 186 -21.12 27.57 -1.15
CA LYS A 186 -20.55 26.47 -1.99
C LYS A 186 -21.57 25.62 -2.76
N LYS A 187 -22.70 25.27 -2.15
CA LYS A 187 -23.69 24.36 -2.77
C LYS A 187 -24.87 25.13 -3.36
N LYS A 188 -25.12 24.97 -4.67
CA LYS A 188 -26.13 25.72 -5.42
C LYS A 188 -27.36 24.88 -5.83
N SER A 189 -27.23 23.56 -5.87
CA SER A 189 -28.28 22.64 -6.31
C SER A 189 -28.11 21.24 -5.70
N GLU A 190 -29.18 20.45 -5.72
CA GLU A 190 -29.18 19.00 -5.53
C GLU A 190 -29.80 18.30 -6.76
N SER A 191 -30.14 17.02 -6.64
CA SER A 191 -30.66 16.22 -7.73
C SER A 191 -32.01 15.56 -7.37
N LEU A 192 -32.90 15.55 -8.36
CA LEU A 192 -34.14 14.77 -8.40
C LEU A 192 -33.93 13.62 -9.36
N PHE A 193 -34.17 12.41 -8.90
CA PHE A 193 -34.09 11.19 -9.68
C PHE A 193 -35.50 10.76 -10.03
N TYR A 194 -35.77 10.48 -11.29
CA TYR A 194 -37.10 10.08 -11.73
C TYR A 194 -37.03 9.06 -12.86
N PRO A 195 -37.93 8.09 -12.88
CA PRO A 195 -37.99 7.12 -13.97
C PRO A 195 -38.42 7.79 -15.27
N LYS A 196 -37.90 7.33 -16.41
CA LYS A 196 -38.58 7.52 -17.70
C LYS A 196 -39.90 6.76 -17.68
N GLU A 197 -40.90 7.21 -18.44
CA GLU A 197 -42.22 6.55 -18.48
C GLU A 197 -42.11 5.04 -18.78
N ILE A 198 -41.16 4.64 -19.64
CA ILE A 198 -40.89 3.24 -19.99
C ILE A 198 -40.42 2.37 -18.79
N TYR A 199 -39.76 2.97 -17.79
CA TYR A 199 -39.30 2.26 -16.59
C TYR A 199 -40.38 2.11 -15.52
N GLN A 200 -41.56 2.72 -15.68
CA GLN A 200 -42.61 2.58 -14.67
C GLN A 200 -43.32 1.23 -14.79
N LYS A 201 -43.46 0.71 -16.01
CA LYS A 201 -44.27 -0.46 -16.29
C LYS A 201 -43.76 -1.22 -17.51
N PHE A 202 -43.64 -2.55 -17.39
CA PHE A 202 -43.32 -3.43 -18.51
C PHE A 202 -44.38 -4.53 -18.66
N LYS A 203 -44.54 -5.09 -19.87
CA LYS A 203 -45.43 -6.23 -20.11
C LYS A 203 -44.66 -7.53 -20.16
N HIS A 204 -44.87 -8.42 -19.19
CA HIS A 204 -44.34 -9.78 -19.19
C HIS A 204 -45.52 -10.76 -19.15
N ASN A 205 -45.56 -11.74 -20.06
CA ASN A 205 -46.68 -12.68 -20.19
C ASN A 205 -48.06 -12.00 -20.18
N GLU A 206 -48.20 -10.90 -20.92
CA GLU A 206 -49.41 -10.05 -21.01
C GLU A 206 -49.82 -9.33 -19.71
N GLN A 207 -49.08 -9.49 -18.61
CA GLN A 207 -49.29 -8.76 -17.36
C GLN A 207 -48.42 -7.52 -17.28
N GLU A 208 -49.01 -6.42 -16.80
CA GLU A 208 -48.31 -5.17 -16.56
C GLU A 208 -47.61 -5.23 -15.19
N ILE A 209 -46.28 -5.23 -15.20
CA ILE A 209 -45.43 -5.30 -14.00
C ILE A 209 -44.96 -3.91 -13.62
N ASN A 210 -45.16 -3.54 -12.34
CA ASN A 210 -44.59 -2.34 -11.74
C ASN A 210 -43.14 -2.61 -11.31
N LEU A 211 -42.17 -2.01 -11.98
CA LEU A 211 -40.74 -2.27 -11.73
C LEU A 211 -40.26 -1.86 -10.31
N TYR A 212 -41.03 -1.05 -9.58
CA TYR A 212 -40.74 -0.72 -8.18
C TYR A 212 -41.12 -1.80 -7.17
N GLU A 213 -42.00 -2.73 -7.57
CA GLU A 213 -42.55 -3.79 -6.73
C GLU A 213 -42.24 -5.18 -7.31
N ALA A 214 -41.60 -5.22 -8.49
CA ALA A 214 -41.22 -6.42 -9.18
C ALA A 214 -40.15 -7.21 -8.41
N THR A 215 -40.39 -8.50 -8.28
CA THR A 215 -39.46 -9.47 -7.73
C THR A 215 -38.26 -9.67 -8.65
N TYR A 216 -37.19 -10.26 -8.12
CA TYR A 216 -36.03 -10.62 -8.90
C TYR A 216 -36.35 -11.50 -10.12
N GLN A 217 -37.18 -12.53 -9.93
CA GLN A 217 -37.54 -13.49 -11.00
C GLN A 217 -38.29 -12.78 -12.15
N GLU A 218 -39.17 -11.84 -11.80
CA GLU A 218 -39.88 -11.02 -12.78
C GLU A 218 -38.91 -10.13 -13.57
N ILE A 219 -37.89 -9.58 -12.93
CA ILE A 219 -36.86 -8.75 -13.58
C ILE A 219 -35.94 -9.58 -14.48
N GLU A 220 -35.49 -10.76 -14.04
CA GLU A 220 -34.61 -11.64 -14.82
C GLU A 220 -35.32 -12.18 -16.09
N SER A 221 -36.64 -12.32 -16.02
CA SER A 221 -37.48 -12.75 -17.14
C SER A 221 -37.73 -11.69 -18.21
N ILE A 222 -37.26 -10.45 -17.98
CA ILE A 222 -37.36 -9.36 -18.96
C ILE A 222 -36.42 -9.66 -20.14
N PRO A 223 -36.88 -9.53 -21.40
CA PRO A 223 -36.02 -9.74 -22.57
C PRO A 223 -34.76 -8.88 -22.54
N LYS A 224 -33.59 -9.51 -22.75
CA LYS A 224 -32.27 -8.87 -22.75
C LYS A 224 -32.07 -7.82 -23.85
N ASP A 225 -32.95 -7.81 -24.86
CA ASP A 225 -32.97 -6.80 -25.93
C ASP A 225 -33.67 -5.49 -25.52
N SER A 226 -34.23 -5.42 -24.31
CA SER A 226 -34.71 -4.15 -23.74
C SER A 226 -33.52 -3.23 -23.45
N THR A 227 -33.57 -2.01 -23.94
CA THR A 227 -32.56 -0.96 -23.73
C THR A 227 -32.57 -0.40 -22.30
N ASP A 228 -33.22 -1.10 -21.38
CA ASP A 228 -33.61 -0.62 -20.06
C ASP A 228 -32.68 -1.19 -18.99
N ALA A 229 -31.82 -0.33 -18.45
CA ALA A 229 -30.78 -0.68 -17.49
C ALA A 229 -31.36 -1.10 -16.14
N CYS A 230 -31.71 -2.38 -15.97
CA CYS A 230 -32.08 -2.97 -14.69
C CYS A 230 -31.01 -3.98 -14.24
N PHE A 231 -30.53 -3.85 -13.01
CA PHE A 231 -29.44 -4.67 -12.48
C PHE A 231 -29.82 -5.31 -11.15
N LEU A 232 -29.37 -6.54 -10.93
CA LEU A 232 -29.36 -7.14 -9.60
C LEU A 232 -28.13 -6.66 -8.83
N ILE A 233 -28.35 -6.12 -7.63
CA ILE A 233 -27.29 -5.74 -6.70
C ILE A 233 -26.86 -6.96 -5.90
N GLN A 234 -25.57 -7.27 -5.95
CA GLN A 234 -24.97 -8.36 -5.20
C GLN A 234 -24.63 -7.91 -3.77
N PRO A 235 -24.54 -8.84 -2.80
CA PRO A 235 -24.13 -8.51 -1.43
C PRO A 235 -22.81 -7.71 -1.35
N ASN A 236 -21.83 -8.04 -2.19
CA ASN A 236 -20.56 -7.31 -2.24
C ASN A 236 -20.68 -5.88 -2.79
N ASP A 237 -21.66 -5.60 -3.67
CA ASP A 237 -21.96 -4.23 -4.12
C ASP A 237 -22.45 -3.37 -2.94
N ILE A 238 -23.27 -3.95 -2.06
CA ILE A 238 -23.79 -3.31 -0.85
C ILE A 238 -22.64 -3.02 0.12
N VAL A 239 -21.78 -3.99 0.40
CA VAL A 239 -20.61 -3.82 1.29
C VAL A 239 -19.70 -2.69 0.78
N ARG A 240 -19.44 -2.62 -0.53
CA ARG A 240 -18.68 -1.51 -1.12
C ARG A 240 -19.38 -0.16 -0.93
N PHE A 241 -20.68 -0.11 -1.18
CA PHE A 241 -21.47 1.11 -1.01
C PHE A 241 -21.47 1.61 0.45
N GLU A 242 -21.59 0.71 1.42
CA GLU A 242 -21.50 1.05 2.84
C GLU A 242 -20.14 1.63 3.21
N LYS A 243 -19.04 1.07 2.71
CA LYS A 243 -17.71 1.67 2.90
C LYS A 243 -17.58 3.04 2.25
N VAL A 244 -18.23 3.28 1.11
CA VAL A 244 -18.33 4.63 0.55
C VAL A 244 -19.06 5.56 1.52
N LEU A 245 -20.18 5.12 2.11
CA LEU A 245 -20.93 5.91 3.09
C LEU A 245 -20.12 6.22 4.35
N GLU A 246 -19.36 5.27 4.88
CA GLU A 246 -18.47 5.47 6.03
C GLU A 246 -17.43 6.57 5.75
N GLU A 247 -16.81 6.54 4.57
CA GLU A 247 -15.86 7.56 4.13
C GLU A 247 -16.50 8.96 4.06
N TYR A 248 -17.77 9.06 3.68
CA TYR A 248 -18.54 10.31 3.71
C TYR A 248 -18.95 10.73 5.12
N GLY A 249 -19.33 9.77 5.98
CA GLY A 249 -19.81 9.98 7.34
C GLY A 249 -18.78 10.65 8.26
N LYS A 250 -17.48 10.46 8.00
CA LYS A 250 -16.37 11.12 8.74
C LYS A 250 -16.45 12.65 8.77
N LYS A 251 -17.22 13.28 7.86
CA LYS A 251 -17.32 14.75 7.73
C LYS A 251 -18.66 15.34 8.17
N ASN A 252 -19.57 14.57 8.78
CA ASN A 252 -20.98 14.93 9.03
C ASN A 252 -21.77 15.32 7.74
N ALA A 253 -21.15 15.17 6.57
CA ALA A 253 -21.80 15.31 5.28
C ALA A 253 -22.63 14.05 5.01
N HIS A 254 -23.72 14.17 4.27
CA HIS A 254 -24.60 13.06 3.89
C HIS A 254 -25.34 12.38 5.06
N ARG A 255 -25.49 13.04 6.21
CA ARG A 255 -26.25 12.49 7.36
C ARG A 255 -27.69 12.11 6.97
N ASP A 256 -28.41 12.99 6.27
CA ASP A 256 -29.79 12.73 5.84
C ASP A 256 -29.85 11.56 4.84
N TYR A 257 -28.82 11.42 4.00
CA TYR A 257 -28.71 10.30 3.07
C TYR A 257 -28.43 8.99 3.81
N ALA A 258 -27.50 8.99 4.77
CA ALA A 258 -27.22 7.83 5.61
C ALA A 258 -28.44 7.44 6.45
N GLU A 259 -29.20 8.40 7.00
CA GLU A 259 -30.45 8.14 7.70
C GLU A 259 -31.50 7.50 6.77
N ALA A 260 -31.61 8.00 5.53
CA ALA A 260 -32.46 7.38 4.52
C ALA A 260 -32.01 5.95 4.20
N TYR A 261 -30.69 5.70 4.12
CA TYR A 261 -30.11 4.38 3.95
C TYR A 261 -30.40 3.44 5.14
N PHE A 262 -30.34 3.88 6.39
CA PHE A 262 -30.64 2.97 7.51
C PHE A 262 -32.15 2.76 7.76
N ASN A 263 -33.02 3.57 7.13
CA ASN A 263 -34.47 3.46 7.27
C ASN A 263 -35.15 2.93 5.99
N VAL A 264 -35.04 1.61 5.78
CA VAL A 264 -35.58 0.90 4.61
C VAL A 264 -37.10 1.00 4.51
N ASP A 265 -37.82 0.89 5.62
CA ASP A 265 -39.28 0.94 5.62
C ASP A 265 -39.82 2.28 5.11
N LYS A 266 -39.16 3.37 5.49
CA LYS A 266 -39.54 4.72 5.06
C LYS A 266 -39.03 5.06 3.66
N ASN A 267 -37.88 4.52 3.27
CA ASN A 267 -37.23 4.80 1.99
C ASN A 267 -36.90 3.51 1.23
N PRO A 268 -37.90 2.71 0.83
CA PRO A 268 -37.64 1.42 0.18
C PRO A 268 -36.90 1.60 -1.16
N ILE A 269 -37.10 2.75 -1.81
CA ILE A 269 -36.37 3.17 -3.00
C ILE A 269 -35.38 4.27 -2.63
N LEU A 270 -34.10 4.08 -2.96
CA LEU A 270 -33.03 5.02 -2.67
C LEU A 270 -32.36 5.52 -3.97
N PRO A 271 -32.26 6.84 -4.19
CA PRO A 271 -31.43 7.39 -5.26
C PRO A 271 -29.97 7.07 -5.06
N VAL A 272 -29.32 6.50 -6.07
CA VAL A 272 -27.89 6.21 -6.08
C VAL A 272 -27.29 6.65 -7.40
N PHE A 273 -26.02 7.00 -7.38
CA PHE A 273 -25.23 7.06 -8.60
C PHE A 273 -24.48 5.74 -8.77
N TYR A 274 -24.31 5.25 -10.00
CA TYR A 274 -23.64 3.98 -10.25
C TYR A 274 -22.77 3.99 -11.50
N THR A 275 -21.82 3.05 -11.51
CA THR A 275 -21.09 2.59 -12.69
C THR A 275 -21.22 1.07 -12.71
N GLN A 276 -21.39 0.46 -13.88
CA GLN A 276 -21.26 -0.99 -14.04
C GLN A 276 -20.01 -1.31 -14.85
N VAL A 277 -19.26 -2.33 -14.42
CA VAL A 277 -18.17 -2.92 -15.20
C VAL A 277 -18.23 -4.43 -15.02
N ASP A 278 -18.38 -5.18 -16.12
CA ASP A 278 -18.47 -6.65 -16.16
C ASP A 278 -19.37 -7.26 -15.07
N GLY A 279 -20.58 -6.69 -14.93
CA GLY A 279 -21.59 -7.15 -13.97
C GLY A 279 -21.44 -6.58 -12.55
N VAL A 280 -20.30 -5.97 -12.20
CA VAL A 280 -20.05 -5.36 -10.88
C VAL A 280 -20.60 -3.94 -10.82
N LEU A 281 -21.32 -3.60 -9.74
CA LEU A 281 -21.91 -2.27 -9.53
C LEU A 281 -21.13 -1.45 -8.50
N TYR A 282 -20.59 -0.32 -8.94
CA TYR A 282 -19.93 0.66 -8.08
C TYR A 282 -20.91 1.79 -7.77
N MET A 283 -21.61 1.70 -6.63
CA MET A 283 -22.64 2.67 -6.23
C MET A 283 -22.10 3.77 -5.31
N SER A 284 -22.77 4.94 -5.29
CA SER A 284 -22.43 6.05 -4.40
C SER A 284 -23.56 7.07 -4.20
N PRO A 285 -23.54 7.83 -3.08
CA PRO A 285 -24.47 8.95 -2.85
C PRO A 285 -24.18 10.19 -3.72
N ALA A 286 -23.02 10.24 -4.37
CA ALA A 286 -22.59 11.40 -5.15
C ALA A 286 -22.13 10.98 -6.55
N CYS A 287 -22.41 11.86 -7.51
CA CYS A 287 -22.18 11.65 -8.95
C CYS A 287 -20.69 11.56 -9.33
N ILE A 288 -19.83 12.28 -8.60
CA ILE A 288 -18.37 12.26 -8.77
C ILE A 288 -17.76 12.09 -7.38
N THR A 289 -17.18 10.93 -7.12
CA THR A 289 -16.89 10.44 -5.77
C THR A 289 -15.67 9.52 -5.71
N ARG A 290 -15.29 9.13 -4.50
CA ARG A 290 -14.56 7.88 -4.25
C ARG A 290 -15.42 6.67 -4.60
N GLU A 291 -14.77 5.70 -5.21
CA GLU A 291 -15.25 4.33 -5.40
C GLU A 291 -14.41 3.41 -4.51
N VAL A 292 -15.05 2.41 -3.93
CA VAL A 292 -14.40 1.30 -3.21
C VAL A 292 -14.42 0.10 -4.15
N PHE A 293 -13.27 -0.53 -4.32
CA PHE A 293 -13.05 -1.58 -5.31
C PHE A 293 -13.37 -2.98 -4.76
N ASN A 294 -13.54 -3.96 -5.64
CA ASN A 294 -13.81 -5.35 -5.33
C ASN A 294 -12.62 -6.04 -4.70
N HIS A 295 -11.41 -5.83 -5.25
CA HIS A 295 -10.24 -6.56 -4.83
C HIS A 295 -9.44 -5.83 -3.75
N THR A 296 -9.13 -6.54 -2.66
CA THR A 296 -8.08 -6.21 -1.71
C THR A 296 -6.70 -6.44 -2.33
N ILE A 297 -5.66 -5.88 -1.70
CA ILE A 297 -4.27 -6.15 -2.10
C ILE A 297 -3.91 -7.64 -1.93
N SER A 298 -4.46 -8.30 -0.90
CA SER A 298 -4.25 -9.74 -0.67
C SER A 298 -4.84 -10.58 -1.80
N GLU A 299 -6.05 -10.27 -2.25
CA GLU A 299 -6.69 -10.97 -3.37
C GLU A 299 -5.93 -10.76 -4.69
N ILE A 300 -5.46 -9.54 -4.96
CA ILE A 300 -4.60 -9.28 -6.12
C ILE A 300 -3.32 -10.12 -6.06
N LEU A 301 -2.71 -10.25 -4.88
CA LEU A 301 -1.51 -11.07 -4.72
C LEU A 301 -1.79 -12.56 -4.89
N ARG A 302 -2.95 -13.02 -4.41
CA ARG A 302 -3.38 -14.41 -4.53
C ARG A 302 -3.68 -14.78 -5.97
N ASP A 303 -4.53 -13.99 -6.62
CA ASP A 303 -5.16 -14.35 -7.88
C ASP A 303 -4.33 -13.87 -9.08
N ASN A 304 -3.63 -12.75 -8.95
CA ASN A 304 -2.92 -12.09 -10.06
C ASN A 304 -1.40 -12.03 -9.87
N HIS A 305 -0.87 -12.62 -8.80
CA HIS A 305 0.56 -12.82 -8.58
C HIS A 305 0.83 -14.23 -8.06
N SER A 306 0.29 -15.27 -8.72
CA SER A 306 0.65 -16.67 -8.45
C SER A 306 0.64 -17.08 -6.97
N GLY A 307 -0.25 -16.51 -6.15
CA GLY A 307 -0.31 -16.82 -4.73
C GLY A 307 0.75 -16.12 -3.86
N HIS A 308 1.07 -14.83 -4.04
CA HIS A 308 2.06 -14.10 -3.23
C HIS A 308 1.51 -13.45 -1.94
N GLN A 309 0.24 -13.66 -1.62
CA GLN A 309 -0.37 -13.20 -0.37
C GLN A 309 0.38 -13.79 0.85
N PRO A 310 0.38 -13.09 2.00
CA PRO A 310 0.95 -13.59 3.25
C PRO A 310 0.61 -15.06 3.50
N CYS A 311 1.61 -15.85 3.92
CA CYS A 311 1.36 -17.26 4.25
C CYS A 311 0.35 -17.35 5.39
N ASP A 312 -0.75 -18.06 5.23
CA ASP A 312 -1.74 -18.29 6.27
C ASP A 312 -1.39 -19.51 7.15
N GLY A 313 -0.44 -20.35 6.72
CA GLY A 313 -0.03 -21.58 7.39
C GLY A 313 -0.95 -22.77 7.10
N ALA A 314 -1.87 -22.64 6.13
CA ALA A 314 -2.75 -23.73 5.74
C ALA A 314 -1.92 -24.97 5.33
N GLY A 315 -2.24 -26.12 5.92
CA GLY A 315 -1.52 -27.37 5.66
C GLY A 315 -0.06 -27.38 6.11
N ASP A 316 0.34 -26.50 7.04
CA ASP A 316 1.72 -26.29 7.50
C ASP A 316 2.70 -25.87 6.39
N GLN A 317 2.19 -25.19 5.36
CA GLN A 317 2.96 -24.77 4.19
C GLN A 317 3.43 -23.32 4.32
N TRP A 318 4.75 -23.11 4.29
CA TRP A 318 5.37 -21.80 4.49
C TRP A 318 6.37 -21.46 3.40
N CYS A 319 6.36 -20.22 2.91
CA CYS A 319 7.39 -19.76 1.97
C CYS A 319 8.78 -19.73 2.65
N PRO A 320 9.89 -19.67 1.87
CA PRO A 320 11.24 -19.79 2.44
C PRO A 320 11.56 -18.74 3.50
N ALA A 321 11.14 -17.48 3.31
CA ALA A 321 11.37 -16.43 4.30
C ALA A 321 10.57 -16.66 5.59
N CYS A 322 9.33 -17.16 5.50
CA CYS A 322 8.55 -17.51 6.68
C CYS A 322 9.17 -18.70 7.42
N CYS A 323 9.66 -19.72 6.71
CA CYS A 323 10.34 -20.87 7.31
C CYS A 323 11.56 -20.48 8.16
N LEU A 324 12.31 -19.46 7.75
CA LEU A 324 13.57 -19.07 8.40
C LEU A 324 13.36 -17.92 9.40
N PHE A 325 12.73 -16.84 8.97
CA PHE A 325 12.49 -15.65 9.80
C PHE A 325 11.24 -15.76 10.66
N GLY A 326 10.43 -16.80 10.50
CA GLY A 326 9.16 -16.95 11.20
C GLY A 326 8.04 -16.04 10.66
N LYS A 327 6.85 -16.24 11.21
CA LYS A 327 5.65 -15.45 10.94
C LYS A 327 4.83 -15.27 12.21
N ILE A 328 4.36 -14.05 12.42
CA ILE A 328 3.39 -13.73 13.45
C ILE A 328 2.01 -14.11 12.92
N GLY A 329 1.25 -14.87 13.71
CA GLY A 329 -0.15 -15.18 13.42
C GLY A 329 -1.02 -13.93 13.51
N GLN A 330 -2.11 -13.89 12.75
CA GLN A 330 -3.07 -12.80 12.84
C GLN A 330 -4.05 -13.02 13.99
N ASP A 331 -4.23 -12.01 14.83
CA ASP A 331 -5.38 -11.80 15.74
C ASP A 331 -6.04 -13.05 16.35
N GLY A 332 -5.24 -13.99 16.89
CA GLY A 332 -5.74 -15.18 17.59
C GLY A 332 -6.27 -16.32 16.71
N GLU A 333 -6.39 -16.14 15.39
CA GLU A 333 -6.90 -17.15 14.45
C GLU A 333 -5.84 -17.64 13.45
N GLY A 334 -4.78 -16.87 13.22
CA GLY A 334 -3.74 -17.22 12.25
C GLY A 334 -2.65 -18.12 12.83
N HIS A 335 -2.18 -19.09 12.04
CA HIS A 335 -1.02 -19.89 12.40
C HIS A 335 0.22 -19.00 12.58
N ALA A 336 0.96 -19.22 13.68
CA ALA A 336 2.23 -18.58 13.94
C ALA A 336 3.37 -19.57 13.70
N LEU A 337 4.49 -19.07 13.21
CA LEU A 337 5.71 -19.85 13.01
C LEU A 337 6.88 -19.16 13.70
N ALA A 338 7.51 -19.86 14.64
CA ALA A 338 8.69 -19.37 15.35
C ALA A 338 9.85 -19.13 14.36
N SER A 339 10.61 -18.05 14.57
CA SER A 339 11.83 -17.84 13.80
C SER A 339 12.91 -18.81 14.27
N ARG A 340 13.67 -19.35 13.31
CA ARG A 340 14.91 -20.10 13.55
C ARG A 340 16.15 -19.21 13.58
N LEU A 341 15.94 -17.89 13.60
CA LEU A 341 16.98 -16.88 13.66
C LEU A 341 16.74 -15.96 14.86
N ARG A 342 17.80 -15.64 15.60
CA ARG A 342 17.79 -14.62 16.65
C ARG A 342 18.87 -13.59 16.37
N PHE A 343 18.42 -12.38 16.06
CA PHE A 343 19.28 -11.22 15.84
C PHE A 343 19.51 -10.50 17.16
N CYS A 344 20.76 -10.32 17.53
CA CYS A 344 21.13 -9.48 18.65
C CYS A 344 21.09 -8.00 18.23
N ASP A 345 20.76 -7.14 19.19
CA ASP A 345 21.14 -5.72 19.10
C ASP A 345 22.67 -5.64 19.00
N SER A 346 23.17 -4.61 18.32
CA SER A 346 24.61 -4.43 18.20
C SER A 346 25.27 -4.14 19.54
N GLU A 347 26.55 -4.43 19.63
CA GLU A 347 27.44 -3.78 20.60
C GLU A 347 27.42 -2.25 20.42
N PRO A 348 27.83 -1.46 21.44
CA PRO A 348 27.93 -0.02 21.31
C PRO A 348 28.75 0.35 20.07
N ILE A 349 28.23 1.30 19.31
CA ILE A 349 28.89 1.78 18.10
C ILE A 349 30.16 2.51 18.54
N ARG A 350 31.31 1.97 18.14
CA ARG A 350 32.64 2.55 18.37
C ARG A 350 32.89 3.65 17.36
N GLU A 351 33.65 4.68 17.78
CA GLU A 351 33.98 5.84 16.94
C GLU A 351 32.75 6.52 16.34
N ALA A 352 31.65 6.54 17.11
CA ALA A 352 30.38 7.14 16.71
C ALA A 352 30.53 8.66 16.54
N GLU A 353 30.32 9.16 15.33
CA GLU A 353 30.24 10.58 15.03
C GLU A 353 28.80 10.96 14.68
N PHE A 354 28.30 12.02 15.31
CA PHE A 354 26.93 12.50 15.10
C PHE A 354 26.93 13.90 14.50
N GLU A 355 25.99 14.14 13.60
CA GLU A 355 25.64 15.50 13.21
C GLU A 355 24.89 16.23 14.33
N ALA A 356 24.94 17.56 14.27
CA ALA A 356 24.03 18.37 15.07
C ALA A 356 22.57 18.03 14.71
N PRO A 357 21.65 17.96 15.69
CA PRO A 357 20.26 17.65 15.42
C PRO A 357 19.68 18.55 14.33
N LEU A 358 18.98 17.93 13.38
CA LEU A 358 18.42 18.60 12.21
C LEU A 358 16.94 18.28 12.05
N VAL A 359 16.22 19.15 11.36
CA VAL A 359 14.80 18.93 11.04
C VAL A 359 14.71 18.41 9.61
N LEU A 360 14.14 17.23 9.45
CA LEU A 360 13.95 16.62 8.13
C LEU A 360 12.84 17.35 7.34
N PRO A 361 13.01 17.58 6.03
CA PRO A 361 11.96 18.16 5.20
C PRO A 361 10.80 17.18 5.03
N ILE A 362 9.62 17.72 4.71
CA ILE A 362 8.44 16.90 4.43
C ILE A 362 8.57 16.32 3.03
N LEU A 363 8.63 14.99 2.95
CA LEU A 363 8.55 14.25 1.70
C LEU A 363 7.11 13.82 1.41
N GLY A 364 6.77 13.78 0.13
CA GLY A 364 5.51 13.25 -0.35
C GLY A 364 5.56 11.74 -0.36
N GLU A 365 4.40 11.12 -0.26
CA GLU A 365 4.22 9.70 -0.54
C GLU A 365 2.90 9.55 -1.31
N PRO A 366 2.85 8.80 -2.43
CA PRO A 366 1.62 8.57 -3.15
C PRO A 366 0.68 7.79 -2.24
N HIS A 367 -0.58 8.21 -2.17
CA HIS A 367 -1.59 7.38 -1.55
C HIS A 367 -1.86 6.16 -2.44
N TYR A 368 -2.32 5.02 -1.91
CA TYR A 368 -2.64 3.84 -2.73
C TYR A 368 -3.66 4.13 -3.86
N SER A 369 -4.48 5.17 -3.70
CA SER A 369 -5.32 5.71 -4.77
C SER A 369 -4.53 6.30 -5.97
N ALA A 370 -3.21 6.34 -5.94
CA ALA A 370 -2.32 6.73 -7.03
C ALA A 370 -1.80 5.44 -7.68
N THR A 371 -2.74 4.77 -8.35
CA THR A 371 -2.58 3.43 -8.90
C THR A 371 -1.47 3.35 -9.92
N GLU A 372 -1.12 4.44 -10.58
CA GLU A 372 0.00 4.55 -11.50
C GLU A 372 1.38 4.27 -10.87
N PHE A 373 1.52 4.42 -9.55
CA PHE A 373 2.76 4.09 -8.84
C PHE A 373 2.77 2.65 -8.29
N TYR A 374 1.59 2.07 -8.04
CA TYR A 374 1.45 0.80 -7.32
C TYR A 374 1.00 -0.36 -8.19
N LEU A 375 0.43 -0.09 -9.38
CA LEU A 375 -0.07 -1.10 -10.31
C LEU A 375 0.69 -1.02 -11.63
N GLN A 376 0.97 -2.18 -12.21
CA GLN A 376 1.44 -2.30 -13.58
C GLN A 376 0.36 -1.76 -14.53
N PRO A 377 0.75 -1.01 -15.57
CA PRO A 377 -0.20 -0.55 -16.56
C PRO A 377 -0.81 -1.75 -17.32
N PRO A 378 -2.10 -1.69 -17.70
CA PRO A 378 -2.68 -2.68 -18.61
C PRO A 378 -1.88 -2.76 -19.91
N LYS A 379 -1.79 -3.95 -20.51
CA LYS A 379 -1.07 -4.18 -21.78
C LYS A 379 -1.73 -3.47 -22.99
N ASP A 380 -2.94 -2.96 -22.83
CA ASP A 380 -3.66 -2.23 -23.88
C ASP A 380 -3.10 -0.81 -24.07
N GLY A 381 -2.60 -0.54 -25.28
CA GLY A 381 -2.00 0.74 -25.67
C GLY A 381 -2.94 1.95 -25.69
N ASN A 382 -4.25 1.76 -25.60
CA ASN A 382 -5.26 2.84 -25.54
C ASN A 382 -5.79 3.09 -24.12
N THR A 383 -5.12 2.56 -23.09
CA THR A 383 -5.49 2.80 -21.70
C THR A 383 -5.16 4.22 -21.26
N ARG A 384 -6.18 4.95 -20.79
CA ARG A 384 -6.04 6.29 -20.20
C ARG A 384 -5.83 6.24 -18.70
N PHE A 385 -6.47 5.29 -18.04
CA PHE A 385 -6.55 5.21 -16.58
C PHE A 385 -6.82 3.76 -16.16
N TRP A 386 -6.26 3.32 -15.04
CA TRP A 386 -6.49 1.99 -14.48
C TRP A 386 -6.56 2.04 -12.95
N ASN A 387 -7.36 1.16 -12.38
CA ASN A 387 -7.55 1.03 -10.94
C ASN A 387 -7.45 -0.42 -10.48
N TYR A 388 -7.92 -0.74 -9.28
CA TYR A 388 -7.78 -2.08 -8.70
C TYR A 388 -8.73 -3.14 -9.30
N ASP A 389 -9.65 -2.78 -10.20
CA ASP A 389 -10.60 -3.71 -10.82
C ASP A 389 -10.68 -3.56 -12.35
N TYR A 390 -10.65 -2.32 -12.85
CA TYR A 390 -10.92 -2.01 -14.25
C TYR A 390 -10.02 -0.90 -14.79
N HIS A 391 -9.94 -0.81 -16.12
CA HIS A 391 -9.28 0.27 -16.83
C HIS A 391 -10.26 1.03 -17.72
N ILE A 392 -9.85 2.21 -18.15
CA ILE A 392 -10.65 3.11 -18.97
C ILE A 392 -9.88 3.40 -20.25
N LYS A 393 -10.49 3.08 -21.39
CA LYS A 393 -9.98 3.39 -22.72
C LYS A 393 -10.21 4.87 -23.08
N GLY A 394 -9.37 5.39 -23.95
CA GLY A 394 -9.52 6.71 -24.55
C GLY A 394 -8.20 7.45 -24.71
N ARG A 395 -8.15 8.44 -25.60
CA ARG A 395 -6.96 9.29 -25.74
C ARG A 395 -6.97 10.36 -24.66
N THR A 396 -5.79 10.84 -24.27
CA THR A 396 -5.61 11.97 -23.33
C THR A 396 -6.44 13.21 -23.69
N ALA A 397 -6.62 13.45 -24.99
CA ALA A 397 -7.33 14.63 -25.52
C ALA A 397 -8.85 14.51 -25.45
N ASP A 398 -9.40 13.32 -25.22
CA ASP A 398 -10.84 13.11 -25.25
C ASP A 398 -11.49 13.62 -23.96
N THR A 399 -12.42 14.57 -24.05
CA THR A 399 -13.13 15.10 -22.87
C THR A 399 -14.41 14.32 -22.54
N ASN A 400 -14.84 13.44 -23.46
CA ASN A 400 -16.08 12.68 -23.37
C ASN A 400 -15.78 11.19 -23.20
N ILE A 401 -15.44 10.80 -21.98
CA ILE A 401 -15.29 9.38 -21.61
C ILE A 401 -16.66 8.89 -21.12
N SER A 402 -17.22 7.93 -21.84
CA SER A 402 -18.50 7.31 -21.54
C SER A 402 -18.35 6.14 -20.57
N HIS A 403 -19.47 5.61 -20.07
CA HIS A 403 -19.50 4.37 -19.30
C HIS A 403 -18.97 3.16 -20.07
N ALA A 404 -19.22 3.10 -21.38
CA ALA A 404 -18.82 2.00 -22.25
C ALA A 404 -17.30 1.88 -22.46
N ASP A 405 -16.52 2.90 -22.07
CA ASP A 405 -15.07 2.89 -22.20
C ASP A 405 -14.37 2.17 -21.02
N ARG A 406 -15.14 1.61 -20.07
CA ARG A 406 -14.63 0.89 -18.90
C ARG A 406 -14.64 -0.61 -19.16
N GLU A 407 -13.51 -1.25 -18.96
CA GLU A 407 -13.35 -2.71 -19.14
C GLU A 407 -12.56 -3.29 -17.97
N SER A 408 -12.94 -4.46 -17.48
CA SER A 408 -12.12 -5.13 -16.47
C SER A 408 -10.79 -5.56 -17.05
N TYR A 409 -9.81 -5.67 -16.18
CA TYR A 409 -8.51 -6.23 -16.52
C TYR A 409 -7.97 -7.03 -15.35
N THR A 410 -6.80 -7.64 -15.53
CA THR A 410 -6.09 -8.32 -14.45
C THR A 410 -5.13 -7.33 -13.76
N PRO A 411 -5.53 -6.70 -12.63
CA PRO A 411 -4.67 -5.76 -11.92
C PRO A 411 -3.47 -6.49 -11.34
N ARG A 412 -2.29 -5.93 -11.53
CA ARG A 412 -1.05 -6.46 -10.95
C ARG A 412 -0.31 -5.36 -10.22
N LEU A 413 0.08 -5.62 -8.98
CA LEU A 413 1.00 -4.75 -8.24
C LEU A 413 2.34 -4.56 -8.98
N ALA A 414 2.91 -3.36 -8.86
CA ALA A 414 4.20 -2.99 -9.42
C ALA A 414 5.36 -3.82 -8.85
N GLY A 415 5.26 -4.26 -7.59
CA GLY A 415 6.19 -5.21 -6.99
C GLY A 415 6.53 -4.92 -5.52
N ARG A 416 7.74 -5.28 -5.10
CA ARG A 416 8.28 -5.05 -3.75
C ARG A 416 8.99 -3.71 -3.67
N LYS A 417 8.53 -2.81 -2.78
CA LYS A 417 9.15 -1.49 -2.60
C LYS A 417 10.63 -1.64 -2.23
N VAL A 418 11.50 -0.95 -2.97
CA VAL A 418 12.93 -0.84 -2.71
C VAL A 418 13.35 0.63 -2.71
N TYR A 419 14.43 0.92 -1.99
CA TYR A 419 15.01 2.26 -1.93
C TYR A 419 16.33 2.25 -2.69
N TRP A 420 16.40 3.00 -3.78
CA TRP A 420 17.64 3.20 -4.52
C TRP A 420 18.76 3.78 -3.67
N LEU A 421 20.01 3.47 -3.99
CA LEU A 421 21.20 4.08 -3.39
C LEU A 421 21.71 5.28 -4.21
N GLY A 422 20.94 6.36 -4.25
CA GLY A 422 21.37 7.63 -4.85
C GLY A 422 22.25 8.48 -3.93
N GLN A 423 22.74 9.61 -4.44
CA GLN A 423 23.45 10.61 -3.64
C GLN A 423 22.56 11.17 -2.52
N ASP A 424 23.15 11.39 -1.34
CA ASP A 424 22.45 11.97 -0.19
C ASP A 424 22.03 13.41 -0.47
N THR A 425 20.72 13.60 -0.62
CA THR A 425 20.11 14.92 -0.78
C THR A 425 19.59 15.45 0.55
N HIS A 426 20.37 15.31 1.63
CA HIS A 426 20.07 15.89 2.95
C HIS A 426 20.05 17.42 2.84
N ALA A 427 19.01 17.94 2.20
CA ALA A 427 18.86 19.35 1.93
C ALA A 427 18.45 19.97 3.25
N LYS A 428 19.33 20.87 3.68
CA LYS A 428 19.23 21.73 4.84
C LYS A 428 17.96 22.58 4.73
N ASP A 429 16.83 22.08 5.17
CA ASP A 429 15.62 22.88 5.34
C ASP A 429 15.64 23.56 6.72
N LYS A 430 16.72 24.32 6.99
CA LYS A 430 16.95 24.98 8.29
C LYS A 430 15.97 26.13 8.53
N ASP A 431 15.35 26.67 7.48
CA ASP A 431 14.68 27.97 7.53
C ASP A 431 13.16 27.94 7.28
N ASN A 432 12.58 26.80 6.90
CA ASN A 432 11.13 26.72 6.69
C ASN A 432 10.36 26.50 8.00
N LYS A 433 9.69 27.57 8.46
CA LYS A 433 8.96 27.64 9.73
C LYS A 433 7.50 27.17 9.67
N ASN A 434 7.09 26.53 8.57
CA ASN A 434 5.72 26.07 8.38
C ASN A 434 5.57 24.54 8.51
N ASN A 435 4.41 24.09 9.00
CA ASN A 435 4.02 22.67 9.13
C ASN A 435 4.92 21.82 10.05
N TYR A 436 5.35 22.35 11.20
CA TYR A 436 6.17 21.64 12.19
C TYR A 436 5.58 20.30 12.66
N LYS A 437 4.25 20.14 12.75
CA LYS A 437 3.60 18.86 13.10
C LYS A 437 3.92 17.72 12.15
N MET A 438 4.25 18.04 10.90
CA MET A 438 4.58 17.06 9.86
C MET A 438 6.08 16.83 9.69
N ARG A 439 6.91 17.60 10.41
CA ARG A 439 8.37 17.51 10.39
C ARG A 439 8.86 16.74 11.60
N ASN A 440 10.04 16.13 11.49
CA ASN A 440 10.70 15.45 12.59
C ASN A 440 12.12 16.00 12.78
N LYS A 441 12.43 16.38 14.01
CA LYS A 441 13.79 16.68 14.48
C LYS A 441 14.49 15.37 14.82
N VAL A 442 15.67 15.15 14.25
CA VAL A 442 16.40 13.88 14.35
C VAL A 442 17.87 14.14 14.62
N ARG A 443 18.54 13.17 15.23
CA ARG A 443 20.01 13.11 15.31
C ARG A 443 20.52 11.98 14.43
N CYS A 444 21.36 12.32 13.46
CA CYS A 444 21.92 11.36 12.51
C CYS A 444 23.33 10.93 12.95
N LEU A 445 23.57 9.63 12.93
CA LEU A 445 24.90 9.03 13.04
C LEU A 445 25.57 9.06 11.67
N THR A 446 26.73 9.69 11.53
CA THR A 446 27.42 9.83 10.23
C THR A 446 28.56 8.85 10.03
N LYS A 447 29.10 8.31 11.13
CA LYS A 447 30.21 7.36 11.11
C LYS A 447 30.19 6.51 12.37
N GLY A 448 30.71 5.30 12.27
CA GLY A 448 30.89 4.39 13.39
C GLY A 448 30.90 2.95 12.92
N ASN A 449 31.35 2.05 13.80
CA ASN A 449 31.38 0.62 13.55
C ASN A 449 30.84 -0.13 14.76
N CYS A 450 30.10 -1.20 14.54
CA CYS A 450 29.61 -2.07 15.60
C CYS A 450 29.67 -3.54 15.20
N GLU A 451 29.70 -4.42 16.19
CA GLU A 451 29.63 -5.86 16.03
C GLU A 451 28.24 -6.35 16.48
N PHE A 452 27.76 -7.43 15.89
CA PHE A 452 26.52 -8.08 16.32
C PHE A 452 26.52 -9.57 15.92
N ASP A 453 25.75 -10.36 16.67
CA ASP A 453 25.61 -11.79 16.43
C ASP A 453 24.22 -12.14 15.86
N ILE A 454 24.19 -13.13 14.96
CA ILE A 454 22.96 -13.80 14.52
C ILE A 454 23.07 -15.26 14.93
N PHE A 455 22.20 -15.71 15.82
CA PHE A 455 22.08 -17.13 16.16
C PHE A 455 21.09 -17.80 15.22
N PHE A 456 21.38 -19.04 14.83
CA PHE A 456 20.51 -19.85 13.99
C PHE A 456 20.35 -21.26 14.57
N GLU A 457 19.19 -21.87 14.35
CA GLU A 457 18.83 -23.19 14.88
C GLU A 457 18.13 -24.04 13.82
N ASP A 458 18.47 -25.33 13.74
CA ASP A 458 17.89 -26.30 12.80
C ASP A 458 17.87 -25.79 11.34
N VAL A 459 18.90 -25.08 10.89
CA VAL A 459 19.01 -24.47 9.55
C VAL A 459 19.65 -25.46 8.56
N THR A 460 19.16 -25.49 7.32
CA THR A 460 19.79 -26.31 6.27
C THR A 460 21.04 -25.62 5.71
N GLU A 461 21.94 -26.37 5.09
CA GLU A 461 23.10 -25.77 4.39
C GLU A 461 22.66 -24.71 3.38
N GLU A 462 21.62 -25.00 2.61
CA GLU A 462 21.11 -24.09 1.59
C GLU A 462 20.53 -22.80 2.19
N GLU A 463 19.76 -22.91 3.27
CA GLU A 463 19.24 -21.73 3.97
C GLU A 463 20.37 -20.86 4.53
N LEU A 464 21.43 -21.47 5.07
CA LEU A 464 22.59 -20.76 5.60
C LEU A 464 23.39 -20.08 4.49
N LYS A 465 23.60 -20.74 3.34
CA LYS A 465 24.26 -20.13 2.16
C LYS A 465 23.53 -18.88 1.68
N LEU A 466 22.21 -18.99 1.48
CA LEU A 466 21.38 -17.85 1.04
C LEU A 466 21.36 -16.73 2.09
N LEU A 467 21.30 -17.08 3.37
CA LEU A 467 21.35 -16.09 4.47
C LEU A 467 22.70 -15.35 4.49
N LEU A 468 23.83 -16.06 4.34
CA LEU A 468 25.16 -15.45 4.29
C LEU A 468 25.29 -14.51 3.10
N TRP A 469 24.76 -14.89 1.93
CA TRP A 469 24.69 -13.98 0.79
C TRP A 469 23.89 -12.72 1.12
N CYS A 470 22.69 -12.86 1.70
CA CYS A 470 21.87 -11.70 2.08
C CYS A 470 22.56 -10.80 3.11
N ILE A 471 23.42 -11.34 3.97
CA ILE A 471 24.21 -10.55 4.92
C ILE A 471 25.32 -9.79 4.20
N ARG A 472 26.13 -10.49 3.39
CA ARG A 472 27.36 -9.95 2.80
C ARG A 472 27.17 -9.14 1.51
N LEU A 473 26.09 -9.42 0.77
CA LEU A 473 25.86 -8.93 -0.60
C LEU A 473 27.03 -9.24 -1.55
N GLU A 474 27.67 -10.39 -1.38
CA GLU A 474 28.82 -10.84 -2.19
C GLU A 474 28.44 -11.20 -3.64
N PRO A 475 29.37 -11.21 -4.60
CA PRO A 475 30.76 -10.76 -4.50
C PRO A 475 30.96 -9.27 -4.80
N ASP A 476 29.88 -8.53 -5.06
CA ASP A 476 29.91 -7.12 -5.45
C ASP A 476 30.27 -6.21 -4.27
N SER A 477 31.56 -5.88 -4.14
CA SER A 477 32.08 -5.01 -3.06
C SER A 477 31.42 -3.61 -3.00
N ASP A 478 30.79 -3.18 -4.09
CA ASP A 478 30.07 -1.91 -4.25
C ASP A 478 28.58 -1.97 -3.87
N CYS A 479 28.08 -3.12 -3.41
CA CYS A 479 26.72 -3.27 -2.88
C CYS A 479 26.62 -2.84 -1.41
N PHE A 480 25.56 -2.14 -1.06
CA PHE A 480 25.27 -1.69 0.31
C PHE A 480 23.85 -2.03 0.74
N HIS A 481 23.69 -2.21 2.05
CA HIS A 481 22.37 -2.30 2.66
C HIS A 481 21.80 -0.90 2.96
N ARG A 482 20.48 -0.83 3.19
CA ARG A 482 19.80 0.37 3.71
C ARG A 482 19.05 0.09 5.01
N ILE A 483 19.41 0.81 6.08
CA ILE A 483 18.81 0.68 7.42
C ILE A 483 18.22 2.01 7.95
N GLY A 484 17.33 1.92 8.94
CA GLY A 484 16.76 3.09 9.62
C GLY A 484 15.65 3.81 8.86
N ARG A 485 15.19 4.94 9.43
CA ARG A 485 14.03 5.69 8.91
C ARG A 485 14.37 6.75 7.87
N GLY A 486 15.64 7.03 7.67
CA GLY A 486 16.10 8.03 6.72
C GLY A 486 16.13 7.57 5.25
N LYS A 487 15.81 6.31 4.93
CA LYS A 487 15.96 5.74 3.57
C LYS A 487 15.37 6.62 2.43
N PRO A 488 14.18 7.25 2.59
CA PRO A 488 13.65 8.15 1.57
C PRO A 488 14.52 9.40 1.31
N PHE A 489 15.39 9.79 2.23
CA PHE A 489 16.30 10.95 2.11
C PHE A 489 17.68 10.59 1.55
N GLY A 490 17.89 9.35 1.12
CA GLY A 490 19.22 8.85 0.73
C GLY A 490 19.99 8.20 1.88
N MET A 491 19.59 8.41 3.14
CA MET A 491 20.28 7.95 4.36
C MET A 491 20.30 6.43 4.57
N GLY A 492 21.18 5.97 5.45
CA GLY A 492 21.13 4.62 6.03
C GLY A 492 22.00 3.60 5.32
N LYS A 493 23.00 4.03 4.54
CA LYS A 493 23.91 3.14 3.83
C LYS A 493 24.84 2.45 4.84
N VAL A 494 24.85 1.12 4.84
CA VAL A 494 25.72 0.33 5.73
C VAL A 494 26.35 -0.84 4.98
N LYS A 495 27.54 -1.26 5.42
CA LYS A 495 28.20 -2.48 4.94
C LYS A 495 28.24 -3.50 6.09
N ILE A 496 28.04 -4.77 5.78
CA ILE A 496 28.20 -5.87 6.75
C ILE A 496 29.27 -6.84 6.24
N ILE A 497 30.16 -7.24 7.14
CA ILE A 497 31.16 -8.27 6.93
C ILE A 497 30.86 -9.39 7.93
N VAL A 498 30.93 -10.65 7.47
CA VAL A 498 30.87 -11.82 8.36
C VAL A 498 32.31 -12.15 8.76
N GLU A 499 32.65 -11.94 10.02
CA GLU A 499 33.99 -12.20 10.56
C GLU A 499 34.15 -13.64 11.06
N GLY A 500 33.04 -14.31 11.40
CA GLY A 500 33.07 -15.69 11.87
C GLY A 500 31.75 -16.42 11.68
N LEU A 501 31.85 -17.73 11.50
CA LEU A 501 30.72 -18.65 11.46
C LEU A 501 31.05 -19.86 12.33
N ASP A 502 30.32 -19.98 13.43
CA ASP A 502 30.48 -21.04 14.41
C ASP A 502 29.30 -22.00 14.30
N GLU A 503 29.55 -23.24 13.91
CA GLU A 503 28.62 -24.35 14.13
C GLU A 503 28.71 -24.77 15.59
N ILE A 504 27.56 -24.82 16.27
CA ILE A 504 27.44 -25.12 17.69
C ILE A 504 26.67 -26.43 17.85
N THR A 505 27.34 -27.44 18.40
CA THR A 505 26.71 -28.71 18.79
C THR A 505 26.88 -28.96 20.29
N TYR A 506 26.00 -29.79 20.85
CA TYR A 506 26.03 -30.16 22.25
C TYR A 506 26.27 -31.66 22.39
N SER A 507 27.20 -32.04 23.25
CA SER A 507 27.45 -33.43 23.63
C SER A 507 27.51 -33.55 25.16
N LEU A 508 27.32 -34.75 25.69
CA LEU A 508 27.64 -35.01 27.10
C LEU A 508 29.11 -35.38 27.23
N ASP A 509 29.80 -34.85 28.24
CA ASP A 509 31.13 -35.32 28.61
C ASP A 509 31.06 -36.65 29.38
N GLU A 510 32.24 -37.20 29.74
CA GLU A 510 32.37 -38.46 30.51
C GLU A 510 31.66 -38.44 31.88
N ASN A 511 31.34 -37.25 32.40
CA ASN A 511 30.63 -37.04 33.67
C ASN A 511 29.15 -36.69 33.45
N HIS A 512 28.60 -36.90 32.25
CA HIS A 512 27.24 -36.54 31.87
C HIS A 512 26.94 -35.03 31.99
N LYS A 513 27.95 -34.16 31.87
CA LYS A 513 27.75 -32.71 31.81
C LYS A 513 27.65 -32.24 30.36
N LEU A 514 26.78 -31.28 30.12
CA LEU A 514 26.61 -30.67 28.80
C LEU A 514 27.88 -29.92 28.40
N LYS A 515 28.52 -30.37 27.31
CA LYS A 515 29.66 -29.75 26.66
C LYS A 515 29.23 -29.11 25.35
N ARG A 516 29.57 -27.84 25.17
CA ARG A 516 29.40 -27.10 23.91
C ARG A 516 30.62 -27.35 23.03
N ASN A 517 30.41 -27.84 21.81
CA ASN A 517 31.44 -27.98 20.79
C ASN A 517 31.24 -26.89 19.72
N ILE A 518 32.34 -26.27 19.29
CA ILE A 518 32.34 -25.21 18.29
C ILE A 518 33.22 -25.66 17.14
N LYS A 519 32.68 -25.62 15.92
CA LYS A 519 33.43 -25.81 14.68
C LYS A 519 33.34 -24.53 13.85
N SER A 520 34.48 -23.92 13.56
CA SER A 520 34.57 -22.69 12.78
C SER A 520 35.27 -23.00 11.46
N ASP A 521 34.50 -23.44 10.47
CA ASP A 521 35.01 -23.79 9.14
C ASP A 521 33.90 -23.64 8.10
N TYR A 522 33.96 -22.57 7.30
CA TYR A 522 32.99 -22.26 6.26
C TYR A 522 33.61 -21.47 5.10
N GLU A 523 34.80 -21.89 4.66
CA GLU A 523 35.39 -21.38 3.42
C GLU A 523 34.71 -22.03 2.18
N GLY A 524 34.48 -21.24 1.13
CA GLY A 524 34.05 -21.77 -0.17
C GLY A 524 32.55 -22.00 -0.35
N ILE A 525 31.70 -20.99 -0.10
CA ILE A 525 30.28 -21.05 -0.48
C ILE A 525 30.17 -20.95 -2.00
N SER A 526 29.62 -21.99 -2.63
CA SER A 526 29.24 -21.99 -4.04
C SER A 526 27.74 -21.74 -4.18
N TYR A 527 27.38 -21.05 -5.26
CA TYR A 527 26.00 -20.77 -5.65
C TYR A 527 25.72 -21.43 -7.01
N SER A 528 24.48 -21.85 -7.22
CA SER A 528 24.02 -22.30 -8.55
C SER A 528 24.06 -21.13 -9.54
N ASP A 529 24.02 -21.42 -10.84
CA ASP A 529 24.06 -20.35 -11.85
C ASP A 529 22.76 -19.52 -11.86
N GLU A 530 21.63 -20.14 -11.52
CA GLU A 530 20.34 -19.46 -11.32
C GLU A 530 20.41 -18.51 -10.11
N GLN A 531 20.99 -18.97 -9.00
CA GLN A 531 21.22 -18.14 -7.82
C GLN A 531 22.10 -16.94 -8.17
N LYS A 532 23.23 -17.15 -8.85
CA LYS A 532 24.11 -16.06 -9.29
C LYS A 532 23.38 -15.06 -10.19
N ALA A 533 22.51 -15.51 -11.09
CA ALA A 533 21.73 -14.64 -11.96
C ALA A 533 20.77 -13.74 -11.17
N ILE A 534 20.05 -14.31 -10.21
CA ILE A 534 19.16 -13.55 -9.32
C ILE A 534 19.97 -12.61 -8.45
N MET A 535 21.03 -13.08 -7.81
CA MET A 535 21.92 -12.29 -6.96
C MET A 535 22.48 -11.08 -7.73
N LYS A 536 22.95 -11.27 -8.97
CA LYS A 536 23.41 -10.19 -9.85
C LYS A 536 22.30 -9.18 -10.15
N HIS A 537 21.08 -9.65 -10.39
CA HIS A 537 19.92 -8.80 -10.59
C HIS A 537 19.60 -7.98 -9.32
N LEU A 538 19.61 -8.62 -8.15
CA LEU A 538 19.38 -7.95 -6.87
C LEU A 538 20.47 -6.92 -6.54
N SER A 539 21.73 -7.29 -6.76
CA SER A 539 22.89 -6.40 -6.60
C SER A 539 22.77 -5.12 -7.43
N SER A 540 22.11 -5.16 -8.60
CA SER A 540 22.03 -4.01 -9.51
C SER A 540 21.38 -2.77 -8.89
N TYR A 541 20.40 -2.93 -7.99
CA TYR A 541 19.76 -1.82 -7.28
C TYR A 541 20.31 -1.58 -5.87
N MET A 542 21.25 -2.42 -5.44
CA MET A 542 22.02 -2.26 -4.19
C MET A 542 23.36 -1.56 -4.41
N LYS A 543 23.67 -1.18 -5.66
CA LYS A 543 24.83 -0.36 -6.01
C LYS A 543 24.49 1.11 -5.91
N VAL A 544 25.49 1.92 -5.57
CA VAL A 544 25.36 3.38 -5.56
C VAL A 544 25.18 3.87 -7.00
N ILE A 545 24.11 4.62 -7.25
CA ILE A 545 23.91 5.33 -8.51
C ILE A 545 24.35 6.78 -8.36
N ASN A 546 24.98 7.31 -9.40
CA ASN A 546 25.49 8.70 -9.40
C ASN A 546 24.37 9.73 -9.55
N ASP A 547 23.17 9.31 -9.95
CA ASP A 547 22.02 10.17 -10.08
C ASP A 547 21.48 10.61 -8.72
N THR A 548 20.97 11.84 -8.70
CA THR A 548 20.22 12.35 -7.56
C THR A 548 18.80 11.79 -7.58
N ILE A 549 18.38 11.21 -6.46
CA ILE A 549 17.04 10.67 -6.28
C ILE A 549 16.33 11.58 -5.31
N ASP A 550 15.34 12.29 -5.82
CA ASP A 550 14.59 13.25 -5.01
C ASP A 550 13.12 12.86 -4.95
N TYR A 551 12.61 12.77 -3.73
CA TYR A 551 11.20 12.56 -3.49
C TYR A 551 10.48 13.91 -3.59
N PRO A 552 9.20 13.93 -4.00
CA PRO A 552 8.42 15.17 -4.03
C PRO A 552 8.48 15.87 -2.67
N ARG A 553 8.76 17.17 -2.65
CA ARG A 553 8.82 17.99 -1.42
C ARG A 553 7.71 19.03 -1.42
N LEU A 554 7.35 19.54 -0.23
CA LEU A 554 6.55 20.77 -0.18
C LEU A 554 7.41 21.94 -0.66
N GLU A 555 7.00 22.58 -1.77
CA GLU A 555 7.46 23.93 -2.07
C GLU A 555 7.00 24.89 -0.97
N GLU A 556 7.70 26.01 -0.79
CA GLU A 556 7.60 26.88 0.40
C GLU A 556 6.19 27.40 0.72
N ASN A 557 5.21 27.26 -0.19
CA ASN A 557 3.78 27.49 0.05
C ASN A 557 2.86 26.58 -0.82
N GLY A 558 3.38 25.49 -1.40
CA GLY A 558 2.67 24.64 -2.37
C GLY A 558 2.23 23.30 -1.78
N PRO A 559 1.01 22.80 -2.06
CA PRO A 559 0.57 21.53 -1.50
C PRO A 559 1.28 20.34 -2.19
N ILE A 560 1.85 19.43 -1.40
CA ILE A 560 2.57 18.25 -1.91
C ILE A 560 1.72 17.35 -2.83
N TYR A 561 0.39 17.36 -2.64
CA TYR A 561 -0.53 16.61 -3.49
C TYR A 561 -0.60 17.15 -4.92
N GLU A 562 -0.24 18.41 -5.17
CA GLU A 562 -0.23 18.98 -6.52
C GLU A 562 0.83 18.30 -7.38
N TRP A 563 1.96 17.90 -6.81
CA TRP A 563 2.95 17.11 -7.54
C TRP A 563 2.34 15.81 -8.06
N PHE A 564 1.68 15.03 -7.18
CA PHE A 564 1.00 13.79 -7.58
C PHE A 564 -0.17 14.04 -8.53
N ALA A 565 -0.96 15.09 -8.30
CA ALA A 565 -2.11 15.42 -9.16
C ALA A 565 -1.69 15.92 -10.55
N ASN A 566 -0.58 16.66 -10.65
CA ASN A 566 -0.03 17.14 -11.92
C ASN A 566 0.62 15.98 -12.69
N ASN A 567 1.28 15.04 -11.99
CA ASN A 567 1.78 13.80 -12.59
C ASN A 567 0.68 12.76 -12.89
N LYS A 568 -0.50 12.90 -12.27
CA LYS A 568 -1.76 12.21 -12.67
C LYS A 568 -2.42 12.80 -13.92
N GLY A 569 -1.93 13.93 -14.43
CA GLY A 569 -2.44 14.55 -15.65
C GLY A 569 -3.69 15.38 -15.42
N LYS A 570 -3.51 16.68 -15.14
CA LYS A 570 -4.59 17.68 -15.29
C LYS A 570 -5.18 17.70 -16.72
N ASN A 571 -4.49 17.12 -17.69
CA ASN A 571 -5.05 16.40 -18.83
C ASN A 571 -4.28 15.07 -18.91
N LEU A 572 -4.98 13.93 -18.87
CA LEU A 572 -4.48 12.55 -18.63
C LEU A 572 -3.43 12.06 -19.64
N GLY A 573 -2.26 12.70 -19.68
CA GLY A 573 -1.09 12.37 -20.47
C GLY A 573 -0.22 11.34 -19.77
N LYS A 574 0.57 10.60 -20.56
CA LYS A 574 1.48 9.54 -20.09
C LYS A 574 2.30 10.01 -18.88
N VAL A 575 2.19 9.28 -17.77
CA VAL A 575 3.08 9.41 -16.62
C VAL A 575 4.51 9.17 -17.11
N TYR A 576 5.41 10.14 -16.92
CA TYR A 576 6.79 10.02 -17.36
C TYR A 576 7.61 9.30 -16.29
N ILE A 577 7.63 7.97 -16.36
CA ILE A 577 8.51 7.11 -15.55
C ILE A 577 9.77 6.86 -16.37
N ARG A 578 10.91 7.44 -15.97
CA ARG A 578 12.18 7.32 -16.70
C ARG A 578 12.76 5.90 -16.63
N GLU A 579 12.70 5.27 -15.45
CA GLU A 579 13.26 3.94 -15.20
C GLU A 579 12.34 3.13 -14.29
N ILE A 580 12.10 1.88 -14.69
CA ILE A 580 11.47 0.83 -13.89
C ILE A 580 12.52 -0.28 -13.80
N LEU A 581 12.69 -0.90 -12.62
CA LEU A 581 13.56 -2.06 -12.49
C LEU A 581 13.09 -3.15 -13.46
N ALA A 582 14.04 -3.74 -14.18
CA ALA A 582 13.77 -4.84 -15.08
C ALA A 582 13.06 -5.99 -14.32
N PRO A 583 12.20 -6.78 -14.99
CA PRO A 583 11.72 -8.01 -14.40
C PRO A 583 12.88 -8.93 -14.04
N TYR A 584 12.63 -9.88 -13.14
CA TYR A 584 13.60 -10.94 -12.85
C TYR A 584 13.99 -11.65 -14.16
N PRO A 585 15.26 -12.08 -14.30
CA PRO A 585 15.66 -12.92 -15.44
C PRO A 585 14.75 -14.15 -15.54
N GLU A 586 14.38 -14.56 -16.76
CA GLU A 586 13.56 -15.75 -17.09
C GLU A 586 14.27 -17.04 -16.62
N THR A 587 14.28 -17.25 -15.31
CA THR A 587 14.97 -18.34 -14.63
C THR A 587 14.23 -18.63 -13.35
N GLY A 588 13.92 -19.92 -13.16
CA GLY A 588 13.00 -20.42 -12.16
C GLY A 588 13.35 -20.04 -10.73
N VAL A 589 12.38 -20.23 -9.84
CA VAL A 589 12.53 -20.18 -8.38
C VAL A 589 13.86 -20.81 -7.95
N VAL A 590 14.56 -20.18 -7.00
CA VAL A 590 15.56 -20.89 -6.18
C VAL A 590 14.79 -21.93 -5.38
N SER A 591 14.54 -23.06 -6.01
CA SER A 591 13.84 -24.18 -5.40
C SER A 591 14.75 -24.76 -4.34
N ARG A 592 14.16 -25.20 -3.23
CA ARG A 592 14.85 -25.93 -2.16
C ARG A 592 15.20 -27.37 -2.57
N ASP A 593 14.90 -27.76 -3.81
CA ASP A 593 15.12 -29.10 -4.31
C ASP A 593 16.41 -29.11 -5.13
N ASN A 594 17.53 -29.04 -4.39
CA ASN A 594 18.72 -29.86 -4.57
C ASN A 594 19.59 -29.78 -3.30
#